data_AF-A0AAN6E5M7-F1
#
_entry.id   AF-A0AAN6E5M7-F1
#
_cell.length_a   1.000
_cell.length_b   1.000
_cell.length_c   1.000
_cell.angle_alpha   90.00
_cell.angle_beta   90.00
_cell.angle_gamma   90.00
#
_symmetry.space_group_name_H-M   'P 1'
#
loop_
_entity.id
_entity.type
_entity.pdbx_description
1 polymer ?
#
loop_
_entity_poly.entity_id
_entity_poly.type
_entity_poly.pdbx_seq_one_letter_code
_entity_poly.pdbx_strand_id
1 'polypeptide(L)'
;MDDTTLAKLAVPGVVSLVAFLSYSSQLLFYGIEPGSLDKQQSLVFNILVLCIWVSYARACITDPGRVPADRQSNEAKRKGPATPAQNFIARQRYCRKCESVKPPRSHHCRVCGRCIPKMDHHCPWTANCVSHFTFPHFMRFLFYATTAMCHLEYSLFVRANIIWRNRNLPSYLGPSLPQLVHLFILLVVNSLTLFLVSIIFLRTAWGLGGNVTTIESWEIERHAKLLRRARALGGYLDGPDGVRLRIVRQEFPYDIGIWSNIVQGMGTANLFAWLWPFSTGSRTSGLEFETNGFEDQGTSWPPPDPDRMPRLERSFDPEDAFVHQHAALSPEEEIVAFKNRQQADFQQRAQHYDIKRRRPFHKRFDQEDETPLEDDYITDGEEEAYSGEEGWQDSGGNRLKDYGVDESVEFYDEDNIPIAELLRRRREGRGG
;
A
#
# COMPACT_ATOMS: atom_id res chain seq x y z
N MET A 1 -16.02 -8.47 -15.09
CA MET A 1 -16.19 -7.02 -14.89
C MET A 1 -14.81 -6.49 -14.59
N ASP A 2 -14.28 -5.60 -15.43
CA ASP A 2 -12.94 -5.06 -15.22
C ASP A 2 -12.88 -4.35 -13.87
N ASP A 3 -11.85 -4.60 -13.05
CA ASP A 3 -11.67 -4.00 -11.71
C ASP A 3 -11.78 -2.46 -11.74
N THR A 4 -11.48 -1.86 -12.89
CA THR A 4 -11.59 -0.41 -13.15
C THR A 4 -13.03 0.11 -13.19
N THR A 5 -14.01 -0.73 -13.50
CA THR A 5 -15.44 -0.35 -13.52
C THR A 5 -16.07 -0.34 -12.14
N LEU A 6 -15.74 -1.34 -11.31
CA LEU A 6 -16.15 -1.40 -9.90
C LEU A 6 -15.52 -0.26 -9.08
N ALA A 7 -14.24 0.04 -9.31
CA ALA A 7 -13.56 1.15 -8.64
C ALA A 7 -14.23 2.52 -8.90
N LYS A 8 -14.80 2.74 -10.09
CA LYS A 8 -15.54 3.98 -10.43
C LYS A 8 -16.85 4.12 -9.65
N LEU A 9 -17.45 3.01 -9.19
CA LEU A 9 -18.68 3.02 -8.41
C LEU A 9 -18.43 3.20 -6.91
N ALA A 10 -17.19 3.10 -6.44
CA ALA A 10 -16.86 3.17 -5.01
C ALA A 10 -17.25 4.52 -4.39
N VAL A 11 -16.86 5.64 -5.03
CA VAL A 11 -17.19 6.99 -4.51
C VAL A 11 -18.70 7.26 -4.51
N PRO A 12 -19.45 7.02 -5.61
CA PRO A 12 -20.92 7.07 -5.57
C PRO A 12 -21.55 6.15 -4.53
N GLY A 13 -20.97 4.96 -4.30
CA GLY A 13 -21.39 4.02 -3.27
C GLY A 13 -21.26 4.60 -1.86
N VAL A 14 -20.11 5.18 -1.51
CA VAL A 14 -19.89 5.85 -0.22
C VAL A 14 -20.84 7.03 -0.05
N VAL A 15 -21.00 7.88 -1.07
CA VAL A 15 -21.94 9.01 -1.04
C VAL A 15 -23.37 8.54 -0.78
N SER A 16 -23.81 7.50 -1.50
CA SER A 16 -25.14 6.92 -1.33
C SER A 16 -25.32 6.31 0.05
N LEU A 17 -24.31 5.61 0.57
CA LEU A 17 -24.32 5.01 1.90
C LEU A 17 -24.41 6.09 3.00
N VAL A 18 -23.60 7.14 2.93
CA VAL A 18 -23.64 8.26 3.87
C VAL A 18 -25.00 8.94 3.82
N ALA A 19 -25.54 9.22 2.63
CA ALA A 19 -26.84 9.83 2.47
C ALA A 19 -27.97 8.93 3.01
N PHE A 20 -27.93 7.63 2.74
CA PHE A 20 -28.89 6.66 3.25
C PHE A 20 -28.85 6.60 4.78
N LEU A 21 -27.69 6.38 5.38
CA LEU A 21 -27.56 6.26 6.83
C LEU A 21 -27.92 7.56 7.56
N SER A 22 -27.58 8.73 7.01
CA SER A 22 -27.81 10.02 7.67
C SER A 22 -29.23 10.57 7.50
N TYR A 23 -29.77 10.57 6.29
CA TYR A 23 -31.05 11.23 6.00
C TYR A 23 -32.24 10.28 6.18
N SER A 24 -32.11 9.02 5.73
CA SER A 24 -33.22 8.07 5.84
C SER A 24 -33.51 7.68 7.30
N SER A 25 -32.47 7.62 8.15
CA SER A 25 -32.64 7.39 9.59
C SER A 25 -33.40 8.52 10.27
N GLN A 26 -33.10 9.78 9.95
CA GLN A 26 -33.81 10.93 10.49
C GLN A 26 -35.29 10.94 10.07
N LEU A 27 -35.59 10.57 8.82
CA LEU A 27 -36.97 10.39 8.35
C LEU A 27 -37.70 9.29 9.12
N LEU A 28 -37.04 8.14 9.33
CA LEU A 28 -37.58 7.03 10.10
C LEU A 28 -37.91 7.44 11.54
N PHE A 29 -37.06 8.26 12.16
CA PHE A 29 -37.21 8.68 13.54
C PHE A 29 -38.48 9.51 13.79
N TYR A 30 -39.01 10.23 12.80
CA TYR A 30 -40.31 10.90 12.94
C TYR A 30 -41.48 9.92 13.06
N GLY A 31 -41.33 8.68 12.57
CA GLY A 31 -42.40 7.69 12.50
C GLY A 31 -42.34 6.59 13.56
N ILE A 32 -41.33 6.56 14.43
CA ILE A 32 -41.14 5.51 15.44
C ILE A 32 -40.84 6.14 16.82
N GLU A 33 -41.47 5.61 17.87
CA GLU A 33 -41.17 5.99 19.26
C GLU A 33 -39.66 5.86 19.59
N PRO A 34 -39.06 6.82 20.30
CA PRO A 34 -39.69 7.90 21.07
C PRO A 34 -40.05 9.16 20.24
N GLY A 35 -39.95 9.10 18.92
CA GLY A 35 -40.11 10.24 18.01
C GLY A 35 -38.77 10.77 17.50
N SER A 36 -38.76 11.98 16.94
CA SER A 36 -37.56 12.60 16.40
C SER A 36 -36.48 12.80 17.47
N LEU A 37 -35.22 12.90 17.04
CA LEU A 37 -34.12 13.31 17.92
C LEU A 37 -34.41 14.66 18.58
N ASP A 38 -33.96 14.85 19.82
CA ASP A 38 -34.01 16.16 20.47
C ASP A 38 -33.25 17.20 19.63
N LYS A 39 -33.59 18.50 19.76
CA LYS A 39 -32.95 19.58 19.00
C LYS A 39 -31.43 19.56 19.14
N GLN A 40 -30.92 19.28 20.35
CA GLN A 40 -29.47 19.19 20.56
C GLN A 40 -28.86 17.98 19.85
N GLN A 41 -29.48 16.81 19.98
CA GLN A 41 -29.03 15.57 19.31
C GLN A 41 -29.08 15.70 17.78
N SER A 42 -30.15 16.30 17.24
CA SER A 42 -30.29 16.56 15.81
C SER A 42 -29.23 17.55 15.33
N LEU A 43 -28.95 18.62 16.08
CA LEU A 43 -27.90 19.58 15.74
C LEU A 43 -26.53 18.91 15.72
N VAL A 44 -26.18 18.15 16.76
CA VAL A 44 -24.90 17.42 16.85
C VAL A 44 -24.77 16.43 15.70
N PHE A 45 -25.80 15.64 15.42
CA PHE A 45 -25.77 14.65 14.35
C PHE A 45 -25.59 15.32 12.97
N ASN A 46 -26.31 16.40 12.68
CA ASN A 46 -26.18 17.12 11.42
C ASN A 46 -24.83 17.84 11.28
N ILE A 47 -24.24 18.34 12.37
CA ILE A 47 -22.86 18.86 12.36
C ILE A 47 -21.86 17.74 12.02
N LEU A 48 -22.00 16.55 12.62
CA LEU A 48 -21.14 15.41 12.30
C LEU A 48 -21.28 15.00 10.83
N VAL A 49 -22.51 14.94 10.31
CA VAL A 49 -22.78 14.66 8.89
C VAL A 49 -22.15 15.71 7.97
N LEU A 50 -22.26 17.00 8.31
CA LEU A 50 -21.57 18.06 7.57
C LEU A 50 -20.04 17.87 7.59
N CYS A 51 -19.47 17.52 8.74
CA CYS A 51 -18.04 17.25 8.86
C CYS A 51 -17.61 16.04 8.02
N ILE A 52 -18.43 14.98 7.93
CA ILE A 52 -18.22 13.85 7.01
C ILE A 52 -18.16 14.34 5.57
N TRP A 53 -19.17 15.09 5.11
CA TRP A 53 -19.21 15.58 3.73
C TRP A 53 -17.99 16.43 3.38
N VAL A 54 -17.62 17.37 4.24
CA VAL A 54 -16.48 18.26 4.01
C VAL A 54 -15.17 17.48 4.00
N SER A 55 -14.93 16.63 4.99
CA SER A 55 -13.68 15.86 5.10
C SER A 55 -13.53 14.81 4.00
N TYR A 56 -14.62 14.13 3.63
CA TYR A 56 -14.65 13.16 2.53
C TYR A 56 -14.42 13.84 1.19
N ALA A 57 -15.13 14.94 0.89
CA ALA A 57 -14.91 15.70 -0.33
C ALA A 57 -13.45 16.14 -0.45
N ARG A 58 -12.84 16.64 0.64
CA ARG A 58 -11.42 17.01 0.66
C ARG A 58 -10.49 15.82 0.45
N ALA A 59 -10.78 14.66 1.03
CA ALA A 59 -10.00 13.45 0.80
C ALA A 59 -10.03 13.02 -0.69
N CYS A 60 -11.18 13.17 -1.35
CA CYS A 60 -11.34 12.84 -2.77
C CYS A 60 -10.66 13.85 -3.72
N ILE A 61 -10.81 15.15 -3.46
CA ILE A 61 -10.44 16.20 -4.44
C ILE A 61 -9.06 16.82 -4.23
N THR A 62 -8.46 16.67 -3.05
CA THR A 62 -7.15 17.26 -2.76
C THR A 62 -6.07 16.49 -3.51
N ASP A 63 -5.19 17.21 -4.23
CA ASP A 63 -4.05 16.59 -4.90
C ASP A 63 -3.16 15.87 -3.85
N PRO A 64 -2.88 14.55 -4.00
CA PRO A 64 -2.03 13.78 -3.09
C PRO A 64 -0.54 14.16 -3.14
N GLY A 65 -0.18 15.19 -3.90
CA GLY A 65 1.18 15.66 -4.09
C GLY A 65 1.88 15.00 -5.28
N ARG A 66 2.98 15.63 -5.68
CA ARG A 66 3.85 15.15 -6.75
C ARG A 66 5.31 15.36 -6.38
N VAL A 67 6.16 14.43 -6.79
CA VAL A 67 7.61 14.62 -6.71
C VAL A 67 8.07 15.59 -7.81
N PRO A 68 8.77 16.69 -7.50
CA PRO A 68 9.26 17.62 -8.51
C PRO A 68 10.31 16.98 -9.42
N ALA A 69 10.16 17.13 -10.74
CA ALA A 69 11.10 16.58 -11.73
C ALA A 69 12.52 17.20 -11.66
N ASP A 70 12.68 18.39 -11.08
CA ASP A 70 13.94 19.15 -11.03
C ASP A 70 14.84 18.82 -9.81
N ARG A 71 14.43 17.90 -8.93
CA ARG A 71 15.29 17.48 -7.80
C ARG A 71 16.60 16.83 -8.26
N GLN A 72 16.68 16.45 -9.54
CA GLN A 72 17.85 15.89 -10.23
C GLN A 72 19.12 16.77 -10.16
N SER A 73 18.99 18.09 -10.00
CA SER A 73 20.12 19.02 -10.11
C SER A 73 20.79 19.39 -8.77
N ASN A 74 20.06 19.30 -7.65
CA ASN A 74 20.53 19.84 -6.36
C ASN A 74 21.14 18.79 -5.43
N GLU A 75 20.72 17.52 -5.49
CA GLU A 75 21.31 16.47 -4.65
C GLU A 75 22.68 16.01 -5.16
N ALA A 76 22.84 15.89 -6.48
CA ALA A 76 24.13 15.62 -7.13
C ALA A 76 25.15 16.77 -6.98
N LYS A 77 24.69 18.00 -6.69
CA LYS A 77 25.56 19.17 -6.40
C LYS A 77 25.88 19.34 -4.92
N ARG A 78 25.05 18.83 -4.01
CA ARG A 78 25.20 19.02 -2.55
C ARG A 78 26.15 18.02 -1.89
N LYS A 79 26.23 16.80 -2.42
CA LYS A 79 27.18 15.79 -1.93
C LYS A 79 28.37 15.80 -2.89
N GLY A 80 29.55 16.18 -2.39
CA GLY A 80 30.81 16.04 -3.12
C GLY A 80 31.07 14.57 -3.53
N PRO A 81 32.20 14.25 -4.18
CA PRO A 81 32.45 12.91 -4.68
C PRO A 81 32.47 11.91 -3.51
N ALA A 82 31.38 11.17 -3.37
CA ALA A 82 31.26 10.10 -2.40
C ALA A 82 32.05 8.88 -2.90
N THR A 83 32.68 8.17 -1.96
CA THR A 83 33.43 6.95 -2.25
C THR A 83 32.51 5.87 -2.86
N PRO A 84 33.02 4.91 -3.66
CA PRO A 84 32.22 3.84 -4.23
C PRO A 84 31.42 3.03 -3.18
N ALA A 85 31.96 2.88 -1.97
CA ALA A 85 31.29 2.24 -0.83
C ALA A 85 30.13 3.09 -0.29
N GLN A 86 30.25 4.42 -0.23
CA GLN A 86 29.16 5.33 0.15
C GLN A 86 28.08 5.41 -0.92
N ASN A 87 28.42 5.27 -2.21
CA ASN A 87 27.46 5.20 -3.31
C ASN A 87 26.69 3.87 -3.34
N PHE A 88 27.31 2.78 -2.86
CA PHE A 88 26.63 1.49 -2.71
C PHE A 88 25.61 1.48 -1.57
N ILE A 89 25.87 2.24 -0.51
CA ILE A 89 25.02 2.34 0.70
C ILE A 89 23.94 3.41 0.54
N ALA A 90 24.23 4.52 -0.14
CA ALA A 90 23.25 5.54 -0.50
C ALA A 90 22.59 5.23 -1.87
N ARG A 91 22.02 4.03 -2.03
CA ARG A 91 21.19 3.71 -3.20
C ARG A 91 19.92 4.55 -3.16
N GLN A 92 19.97 5.72 -3.80
CA GLN A 92 18.79 6.55 -4.00
C GLN A 92 17.84 5.84 -4.95
N ARG A 93 16.66 5.44 -4.43
CA ARG A 93 15.62 4.78 -5.22
C ARG A 93 15.23 5.68 -6.40
N TYR A 94 15.18 5.13 -7.61
CA TYR A 94 14.83 5.86 -8.83
C TYR A 94 13.52 5.31 -9.42
N CYS A 95 12.70 6.17 -10.00
CA CYS A 95 11.50 5.79 -10.73
C CYS A 95 11.74 6.03 -12.22
N ARG A 96 11.70 4.98 -13.06
CA ARG A 96 11.87 5.13 -14.51
C ARG A 96 10.64 5.72 -15.17
N LYS A 97 9.44 5.30 -14.77
CA LYS A 97 8.18 5.83 -15.31
C LYS A 97 8.03 7.35 -15.11
N CYS A 98 8.54 7.87 -13.99
CA CYS A 98 8.55 9.31 -13.71
C CYS A 98 9.89 9.98 -14.00
N GLU A 99 10.90 9.22 -14.44
CA GLU A 99 12.29 9.66 -14.64
C GLU A 99 12.81 10.57 -13.52
N SER A 100 12.64 10.15 -12.26
CA SER A 100 13.00 10.97 -11.10
C SER A 100 13.46 10.13 -9.92
N VAL A 101 14.37 10.72 -9.13
CA VAL A 101 14.80 10.14 -7.84
C VAL A 101 13.61 10.18 -6.89
N LYS A 102 13.26 9.03 -6.32
CA LYS A 102 12.19 8.88 -5.33
C LYS A 102 12.67 9.45 -3.99
N PRO A 103 12.02 10.50 -3.45
CA PRO A 103 12.22 10.91 -2.07
C PRO A 103 12.03 9.75 -1.08
N PRO A 104 12.57 9.86 0.14
CA PRO A 104 12.22 8.95 1.22
C PRO A 104 10.69 8.82 1.37
N ARG A 105 10.22 7.60 1.63
CA ARG A 105 8.78 7.28 1.83
C ARG A 105 7.86 7.54 0.62
N SER A 106 8.40 7.90 -0.54
CA SER A 106 7.62 8.05 -1.77
C SER A 106 7.56 6.76 -2.58
N HIS A 107 6.43 6.52 -3.24
CA HIS A 107 6.19 5.34 -4.07
C HIS A 107 5.45 5.74 -5.36
N HIS A 108 5.67 4.98 -6.43
CA HIS A 108 4.93 5.17 -7.69
C HIS A 108 3.55 4.51 -7.58
N CYS A 109 2.48 5.30 -7.70
CA CYS A 109 1.14 4.75 -7.72
C CYS A 109 0.73 4.40 -9.16
N ARG A 110 0.43 3.12 -9.42
CA ARG A 110 0.01 2.64 -10.75
C ARG A 110 -1.29 3.30 -11.23
N VAL A 111 -2.22 3.58 -10.31
CA VAL A 111 -3.52 4.17 -10.64
C VAL A 111 -3.41 5.67 -10.91
N CYS A 112 -2.60 6.39 -10.11
CA CYS A 112 -2.38 7.82 -10.33
C CYS A 112 -1.35 8.12 -11.43
N GLY A 113 -0.54 7.12 -11.83
CA GLY A 113 0.49 7.25 -12.87
C GLY A 113 1.66 8.18 -12.50
N ARG A 114 1.92 8.38 -11.20
CA ARG A 114 2.97 9.28 -10.71
C ARG A 114 3.49 8.89 -9.32
N CYS A 115 4.67 9.40 -8.98
CA CYS A 115 5.23 9.25 -7.63
C CYS A 115 4.53 10.14 -6.61
N ILE A 116 4.04 9.53 -5.53
CA ILE A 116 3.29 10.16 -4.45
C ILE A 116 4.19 10.28 -3.20
N PRO A 117 4.35 11.48 -2.61
CA PRO A 117 5.15 11.69 -1.40
C PRO A 117 4.45 11.10 -0.16
N LYS A 118 5.21 10.40 0.69
CA LYS A 118 4.69 9.65 1.86
C LYS A 118 3.43 8.88 1.49
N MET A 119 3.52 8.06 0.44
CA MET A 119 2.37 7.29 -0.03
C MET A 119 1.98 6.28 1.04
N ASP A 120 0.71 6.27 1.39
CA ASP A 120 0.13 5.26 2.28
C ASP A 120 -0.47 4.15 1.44
N HIS A 121 -1.54 4.45 0.70
CA HIS A 121 -2.15 3.56 -0.28
C HIS A 121 -2.98 4.35 -1.30
N HIS A 122 -3.31 3.73 -2.42
CA HIS A 122 -4.39 4.20 -3.28
C HIS A 122 -5.73 3.68 -2.76
N CYS A 123 -6.64 4.56 -2.39
CA CYS A 123 -7.91 4.19 -1.77
C CYS A 123 -9.04 4.25 -2.81
N PRO A 124 -9.61 3.11 -3.26
CA PRO A 124 -10.70 3.11 -4.23
C PRO A 124 -11.92 3.89 -3.73
N TRP A 125 -12.19 3.82 -2.41
CA TRP A 125 -13.31 4.50 -1.75
C TRP A 125 -13.21 6.02 -1.78
N THR A 126 -12.03 6.59 -2.03
CA THR A 126 -11.86 8.04 -2.23
C THR A 126 -11.53 8.38 -3.68
N ALA A 127 -11.33 7.38 -4.53
CA ALA A 127 -10.75 7.49 -5.87
C ALA A 127 -9.46 8.33 -5.90
N ASN A 128 -8.68 8.29 -4.81
CA ASN A 128 -7.50 9.12 -4.62
C ASN A 128 -6.44 8.39 -3.76
N CYS A 129 -5.19 8.87 -3.83
CA CYS A 129 -4.13 8.39 -2.94
C CYS A 129 -4.24 9.02 -1.56
N VAL A 130 -4.11 8.19 -0.53
CA VAL A 130 -3.79 8.63 0.83
C VAL A 130 -2.28 8.85 0.90
N SER A 131 -1.88 10.07 1.27
CA SER A 131 -0.52 10.60 1.13
C SER A 131 -0.23 11.65 2.19
N HIS A 132 0.97 12.22 2.20
CA HIS A 132 1.33 13.35 3.07
C HIS A 132 0.28 14.48 3.11
N PHE A 133 -0.31 14.82 1.96
CA PHE A 133 -1.22 15.95 1.83
C PHE A 133 -2.68 15.60 2.10
N THR A 134 -3.09 14.38 1.76
CA THR A 134 -4.48 13.90 1.87
C THR A 134 -4.75 13.15 3.17
N PHE A 135 -3.72 12.61 3.84
CA PHE A 135 -3.85 11.83 5.07
C PHE A 135 -4.61 12.56 6.19
N PRO A 136 -4.35 13.85 6.50
CA PRO A 136 -5.14 14.55 7.52
C PRO A 136 -6.64 14.61 7.17
N HIS A 137 -7.00 14.69 5.89
CA HIS A 137 -8.40 14.72 5.45
C HIS A 137 -9.05 13.34 5.59
N PHE A 138 -8.32 12.29 5.19
CA PHE A 138 -8.75 10.91 5.36
C PHE A 138 -8.96 10.55 6.85
N MET A 139 -8.03 10.93 7.73
CA MET A 139 -8.15 10.67 9.16
C MET A 139 -9.36 11.38 9.80
N ARG A 140 -9.63 12.63 9.41
CA ARG A 140 -10.85 13.36 9.84
C ARG A 140 -12.13 12.68 9.34
N PHE A 141 -12.14 12.25 8.08
CA PHE A 141 -13.26 11.51 7.52
C PHE A 141 -13.58 10.26 8.33
N LEU A 142 -12.59 9.42 8.62
CA LEU A 142 -12.77 8.23 9.43
C LEU A 142 -13.28 8.57 10.84
N PHE A 143 -12.67 9.55 11.51
CA PHE A 143 -13.10 9.99 12.84
C PHE A 143 -14.57 10.42 12.87
N TYR A 144 -14.98 11.29 11.94
CA TYR A 144 -16.35 11.78 11.88
C TYR A 144 -17.35 10.70 11.45
N ALA A 145 -16.97 9.82 10.51
CA ALA A 145 -17.79 8.70 10.09
C ALA A 145 -18.06 7.74 11.26
N THR A 146 -17.00 7.31 11.97
CA THR A 146 -17.13 6.45 13.15
C THR A 146 -17.98 7.11 14.24
N THR A 147 -17.73 8.37 14.57
CA THR A 147 -18.47 9.10 15.62
C THR A 147 -19.95 9.25 15.27
N ALA A 148 -20.27 9.62 14.03
CA ALA A 148 -21.66 9.75 13.58
C ALA A 148 -22.38 8.39 13.56
N MET A 149 -21.71 7.33 13.11
CA MET A 149 -22.29 5.99 13.10
C MET A 149 -22.48 5.41 14.51
N CYS A 150 -21.61 5.71 15.46
CA CYS A 150 -21.83 5.37 16.88
C CYS A 150 -23.06 6.09 17.45
N HIS A 151 -23.21 7.39 17.15
CA HIS A 151 -24.39 8.16 17.55
C HIS A 151 -25.68 7.61 16.91
N LEU A 152 -25.61 7.23 15.63
CA LEU A 152 -26.71 6.60 14.92
C LEU A 152 -27.04 5.22 15.50
N GLU A 153 -26.04 4.37 15.75
CA GLU A 153 -26.21 3.03 16.35
C GLU A 153 -26.92 3.12 17.69
N TYR A 154 -26.48 4.05 18.57
CA TYR A 154 -27.15 4.31 19.83
C TYR A 154 -28.63 4.68 19.63
N SER A 155 -28.91 5.58 18.68
CA SER A 155 -30.27 6.03 18.37
C SER A 155 -31.15 4.91 17.80
N LEU A 156 -30.59 4.01 16.99
CA LEU A 156 -31.27 2.85 16.44
C LEU A 156 -31.54 1.80 17.54
N PHE A 157 -30.55 1.53 18.38
CA PHE A 157 -30.64 0.57 19.48
C PHE A 157 -31.73 0.96 20.49
N VAL A 158 -31.83 2.24 20.85
CA VAL A 158 -32.90 2.74 21.74
C VAL A 158 -34.28 2.41 21.17
N ARG A 159 -34.49 2.61 19.87
CA ARG A 159 -35.78 2.33 19.20
C ARG A 159 -36.06 0.84 19.09
N ALA A 160 -35.05 0.06 18.70
CA ALA A 160 -35.15 -1.40 18.68
C ALA A 160 -35.50 -1.96 20.07
N ASN A 161 -34.90 -1.43 21.13
CA ASN A 161 -35.19 -1.82 22.51
C ASN A 161 -36.63 -1.47 22.93
N ILE A 162 -37.15 -0.30 22.56
CA ILE A 162 -38.56 0.08 22.84
C ILE A 162 -39.52 -0.90 22.15
N ILE A 163 -39.30 -1.17 20.86
CA ILE A 163 -40.10 -2.14 20.09
C ILE A 163 -40.02 -3.53 20.73
N TRP A 164 -38.82 -3.96 21.11
CA TRP A 164 -38.61 -5.26 21.74
C TRP A 164 -39.32 -5.42 23.09
N ARG A 165 -39.32 -4.36 23.91
CA ARG A 165 -40.05 -4.32 25.19
C ARG A 165 -41.55 -4.37 24.98
N ASN A 166 -42.04 -3.78 23.90
CA ASN A 166 -43.45 -3.67 23.55
C ASN A 166 -43.93 -4.77 22.59
N ARG A 167 -43.16 -5.83 22.38
CA ARG A 167 -43.43 -6.89 21.38
C ARG A 167 -44.76 -7.64 21.55
N ASN A 168 -45.35 -7.61 22.75
CA ASN A 168 -46.63 -8.26 23.04
C ASN A 168 -47.84 -7.34 22.77
N LEU A 169 -47.61 -6.08 22.38
CA LEU A 169 -48.70 -5.18 22.02
C LEU A 169 -49.35 -5.61 20.69
N PRO A 170 -50.66 -5.39 20.52
CA PRO A 170 -51.32 -5.56 19.24
C PRO A 170 -50.62 -4.78 18.12
N SER A 171 -50.52 -5.39 16.94
CA SER A 171 -49.75 -4.85 15.80
C SER A 171 -50.19 -3.46 15.32
N TYR A 172 -51.45 -3.08 15.54
CA TYR A 172 -51.98 -1.77 15.15
C TYR A 172 -51.51 -0.61 16.06
N LEU A 173 -50.97 -0.92 17.25
CA LEU A 173 -50.36 0.08 18.15
C LEU A 173 -48.84 0.23 17.91
N GLY A 174 -48.25 -0.65 17.10
CA GLY A 174 -46.82 -0.64 16.81
C GLY A 174 -46.47 0.07 15.50
N PRO A 175 -45.17 0.17 15.17
CA PRO A 175 -44.70 0.66 13.89
C PRO A 175 -45.23 -0.18 12.72
N SER A 176 -45.43 0.45 11.58
CA SER A 176 -45.82 -0.23 10.34
C SER A 176 -44.73 -1.18 9.84
N LEU A 177 -45.10 -2.20 9.06
CA LEU A 177 -44.15 -3.16 8.49
C LEU A 177 -43.00 -2.48 7.72
N PRO A 178 -43.22 -1.45 6.87
CA PRO A 178 -42.12 -0.75 6.20
C PRO A 178 -41.14 -0.07 7.17
N GLN A 179 -41.63 0.49 8.27
CA GLN A 179 -40.80 1.11 9.30
C GLN A 179 -39.93 0.08 10.03
N LEU A 180 -40.48 -1.11 10.32
CA LEU A 180 -39.72 -2.21 10.92
C LEU A 180 -38.63 -2.74 9.97
N VAL A 181 -38.96 -2.91 8.68
CA VAL A 181 -37.99 -3.32 7.66
C VAL A 181 -36.89 -2.27 7.50
N HIS A 182 -37.24 -0.99 7.45
CA HIS A 182 -36.27 0.10 7.34
C HIS A 182 -35.36 0.18 8.57
N LEU A 183 -35.92 0.04 9.78
CA LEU A 183 -35.14 -0.03 11.02
C LEU A 183 -34.15 -1.19 10.99
N PHE A 184 -34.58 -2.37 10.58
CA PHE A 184 -33.73 -3.55 10.49
C PHE A 184 -32.58 -3.35 9.50
N ILE A 185 -32.87 -2.83 8.30
CA ILE A 185 -31.85 -2.53 7.30
C ILE A 185 -30.85 -1.50 7.84
N LEU A 186 -31.33 -0.42 8.46
CA LEU A 186 -30.44 0.58 9.05
C LEU A 186 -29.54 -0.01 10.13
N LEU A 187 -30.08 -0.87 11.00
CA LEU A 187 -29.30 -1.50 12.07
C LEU A 187 -28.21 -2.42 11.51
N VAL A 188 -28.55 -3.29 10.57
CA VAL A 188 -27.58 -4.21 9.94
C VAL A 188 -26.52 -3.45 9.15
N VAL A 189 -26.94 -2.51 8.28
CA VAL A 189 -26.03 -1.75 7.43
C VAL A 189 -25.13 -0.84 8.28
N ASN A 190 -25.68 -0.14 9.28
CA ASN A 190 -24.88 0.71 10.16
C ASN A 190 -23.91 -0.10 11.00
N SER A 191 -24.35 -1.20 11.62
CA SER A 191 -23.49 -2.07 12.44
C SER A 191 -22.33 -2.64 11.64
N LEU A 192 -22.59 -3.19 10.44
CA LEU A 192 -21.52 -3.74 9.58
C LEU A 192 -20.56 -2.65 9.11
N THR A 193 -21.09 -1.50 8.67
CA THR A 193 -20.26 -0.39 8.20
C THR A 193 -19.43 0.18 9.35
N LEU A 194 -20.02 0.37 10.53
CA LEU A 194 -19.34 0.86 11.72
C LEU A 194 -18.21 -0.08 12.12
N PHE A 195 -18.43 -1.40 12.10
CA PHE A 195 -17.39 -2.38 12.39
C PHE A 195 -16.20 -2.25 11.43
N LEU A 196 -16.45 -2.28 10.12
CA LEU A 196 -15.40 -2.21 9.10
C LEU A 196 -14.64 -0.87 9.15
N VAL A 197 -15.35 0.26 9.23
CA VAL A 197 -14.74 1.59 9.31
C VAL A 197 -13.98 1.77 10.62
N SER A 198 -14.44 1.19 11.73
CA SER A 198 -13.72 1.25 13.01
C SER A 198 -12.39 0.50 12.95
N ILE A 199 -12.33 -0.66 12.27
CA ILE A 199 -11.06 -1.36 12.04
C ILE A 199 -10.09 -0.47 11.26
N ILE A 200 -10.56 0.14 10.17
CA ILE A 200 -9.74 1.04 9.34
C ILE A 200 -9.28 2.25 10.16
N PHE A 201 -10.18 2.86 10.95
CA PHE A 201 -9.87 4.00 11.81
C PHE A 201 -8.82 3.65 12.86
N LEU A 202 -8.99 2.54 13.59
CA LEU A 202 -8.05 2.12 14.63
C LEU A 202 -6.68 1.75 14.04
N ARG A 203 -6.65 1.04 12.91
CA ARG A 203 -5.39 0.74 12.19
C ARG A 203 -4.69 2.01 11.75
N THR A 204 -5.43 2.98 11.20
CA THR A 204 -4.87 4.25 10.73
C THR A 204 -4.37 5.11 11.91
N ALA A 205 -5.11 5.13 13.02
CA ALA A 205 -4.71 5.80 14.25
C ALA A 205 -3.44 5.19 14.86
N TRP A 206 -3.34 3.86 14.85
CA TRP A 206 -2.14 3.14 15.30
C TRP A 206 -0.92 3.47 14.43
N GLY A 207 -1.08 3.41 13.10
CA GLY A 207 -0.03 3.81 12.15
C GLY A 207 0.40 5.27 12.33
N LEU A 208 -0.55 6.17 12.58
CA LEU A 208 -0.26 7.57 12.91
C LEU A 208 0.58 7.72 14.18
N GLY A 209 0.27 6.94 15.22
CA GLY A 209 1.03 6.93 16.47
C GLY A 209 2.48 6.46 16.31
N GLY A 210 2.73 5.49 15.42
CA GLY A 210 4.08 5.01 15.07
C GLY A 210 4.76 5.74 13.90
N ASN A 211 4.07 6.70 13.28
CA ASN A 211 4.49 7.33 12.02
C ASN A 211 4.82 6.33 10.90
N VAL A 212 4.05 5.24 10.81
CA VAL A 212 4.22 4.15 9.84
C VAL A 212 3.07 4.19 8.83
N THR A 213 3.39 4.22 7.54
CA THR A 213 2.39 4.05 6.46
C THR A 213 2.03 2.57 6.27
N THR A 214 0.93 2.27 5.59
CA THR A 214 0.55 0.87 5.27
C THR A 214 1.62 0.14 4.46
N ILE A 215 2.30 0.85 3.54
CA ILE A 215 3.43 0.30 2.78
C ILE A 215 4.64 0.05 3.70
N GLU A 216 4.96 0.98 4.60
CA GLU A 216 6.07 0.81 5.53
C GLU A 216 5.82 -0.33 6.53
N SER A 217 4.58 -0.51 6.98
CA SER A 217 4.19 -1.67 7.80
C SER A 217 4.50 -2.99 7.09
N TRP A 218 4.22 -3.05 5.79
CA TRP A 218 4.53 -4.20 4.95
C TRP A 218 6.05 -4.39 4.79
N GLU A 219 6.81 -3.31 4.61
CA GLU A 219 8.28 -3.33 4.55
C GLU A 219 8.91 -3.83 5.88
N ILE A 220 8.38 -3.39 7.02
CA ILE A 220 8.80 -3.82 8.36
C ILE A 220 8.53 -5.33 8.55
N GLU A 221 7.33 -5.80 8.21
CA GLU A 221 6.98 -7.23 8.33
C GLU A 221 7.88 -8.08 7.44
N ARG A 222 8.16 -7.61 6.22
CA ARG A 222 9.09 -8.28 5.30
C ARG A 222 10.50 -8.37 5.86
N HIS A 223 11.06 -7.27 6.38
CA HIS A 223 12.38 -7.29 7.00
C HIS A 223 12.43 -8.27 8.17
N ALA A 224 11.37 -8.32 8.99
CA ALA A 224 11.26 -9.28 10.08
C ALA A 224 11.30 -10.75 9.58
N LYS A 225 10.65 -11.06 8.44
CA LYS A 225 10.73 -12.41 7.83
C LYS A 225 12.13 -12.70 7.27
N LEU A 226 12.76 -11.73 6.60
CA LEU A 226 14.14 -11.88 6.11
C LEU A 226 15.13 -12.14 7.26
N LEU A 227 14.97 -11.45 8.39
CA LEU A 227 15.76 -11.70 9.59
C LEU A 227 15.59 -13.11 10.14
N ARG A 228 14.35 -13.63 10.17
CA ARG A 228 14.10 -15.01 10.60
C ARG A 228 14.78 -16.02 9.67
N ARG A 229 14.66 -15.82 8.35
CA ARG A 229 15.33 -16.65 7.33
C ARG A 229 16.85 -16.60 7.47
N ALA A 230 17.41 -15.40 7.63
CA ALA A 230 18.84 -15.20 7.82
C ALA A 230 19.34 -15.92 9.08
N ARG A 231 18.63 -15.83 10.21
CA ARG A 231 19.00 -16.55 11.45
C ARG A 231 19.07 -18.07 11.26
N ALA A 232 18.13 -18.64 10.50
CA ALA A 232 18.14 -20.08 10.18
C ALA A 232 19.34 -20.47 9.30
N LEU A 233 19.82 -19.56 8.45
CA LEU A 233 20.94 -19.77 7.53
C LEU A 233 22.28 -19.22 8.04
N GLY A 234 22.43 -19.03 9.36
CA GLY A 234 23.70 -18.60 9.96
C GLY A 234 23.98 -17.09 9.87
N GLY A 235 22.95 -16.27 9.64
CA GLY A 235 22.98 -14.81 9.62
C GLY A 235 23.16 -14.16 8.25
N TYR A 236 23.28 -14.96 7.20
CA TYR A 236 23.52 -14.50 5.82
C TYR A 236 22.42 -15.01 4.89
N LEU A 237 22.13 -14.21 3.86
CA LEU A 237 21.31 -14.61 2.73
C LEU A 237 22.13 -14.47 1.45
N ASP A 238 22.05 -15.49 0.59
CA ASP A 238 22.63 -15.45 -0.74
C ASP A 238 21.72 -14.63 -1.65
N GLY A 239 22.27 -13.58 -2.25
CA GLY A 239 21.66 -12.80 -3.32
C GLY A 239 22.10 -13.28 -4.70
N PRO A 240 21.64 -12.61 -5.77
CA PRO A 240 22.05 -12.91 -7.12
C PRO A 240 23.57 -12.82 -7.32
N ASP A 241 24.08 -13.59 -8.28
CA ASP A 241 25.50 -13.66 -8.64
C ASP A 241 26.45 -14.05 -7.48
N GLY A 242 25.93 -14.76 -6.47
CA GLY A 242 26.72 -15.29 -5.35
C GLY A 242 27.07 -14.24 -4.28
N VAL A 243 26.44 -13.06 -4.32
CA VAL A 243 26.64 -12.01 -3.32
C VAL A 243 26.03 -12.44 -1.99
N ARG A 244 26.82 -12.54 -0.93
CA ARG A 244 26.32 -12.84 0.42
C ARG A 244 26.06 -11.58 1.22
N LEU A 245 24.83 -11.43 1.70
CA LEU A 245 24.38 -10.28 2.47
C LEU A 245 24.07 -10.68 3.89
N ARG A 246 24.68 -9.97 4.83
CA ARG A 246 24.35 -10.12 6.24
C ARG A 246 23.12 -9.28 6.54
N ILE A 247 22.02 -9.92 6.92
CA ILE A 247 20.80 -9.22 7.31
C ILE A 247 20.87 -8.90 8.79
N VAL A 248 20.97 -7.61 9.11
CA VAL A 248 21.00 -7.10 10.48
C VAL A 248 19.64 -6.49 10.81
N ARG A 249 19.22 -6.64 12.07
CA ARG A 249 18.00 -6.00 12.55
C ARG A 249 18.21 -4.49 12.49
N GLN A 250 17.27 -3.81 11.83
CA GLN A 250 17.26 -2.36 11.69
C GLN A 250 15.96 -1.85 12.32
N GLU A 251 16.06 -0.83 13.15
CA GLU A 251 14.90 -0.17 13.74
C GLU A 251 14.27 0.82 12.75
N PHE A 252 12.96 1.03 12.87
CA PHE A 252 12.24 1.91 11.95
C PHE A 252 12.67 3.38 12.17
N PRO A 253 13.13 4.11 11.14
CA PRO A 253 13.82 5.39 11.33
C PRO A 253 12.90 6.58 11.57
N TYR A 254 11.61 6.50 11.22
CA TYR A 254 10.70 7.67 11.24
C TYR A 254 9.84 7.75 12.51
N ASP A 255 9.98 6.83 13.45
CA ASP A 255 9.33 6.96 14.76
C ASP A 255 10.12 7.93 15.64
N ILE A 256 9.65 9.18 15.72
CA ILE A 256 10.26 10.30 16.46
C ILE A 256 9.50 10.60 17.77
N GLY A 257 8.69 9.65 18.25
CA GLY A 257 7.86 9.76 19.44
C GLY A 257 6.41 10.13 19.12
N ILE A 258 5.49 9.56 19.90
CA ILE A 258 4.03 9.56 19.64
C ILE A 258 3.48 10.95 19.30
N TRP A 259 3.81 11.98 20.10
CA TRP A 259 3.31 13.33 19.84
C TRP A 259 3.86 13.90 18.54
N SER A 260 5.17 13.86 18.33
CA SER A 260 5.83 14.34 17.11
C SER A 260 5.35 13.61 15.86
N ASN A 261 5.10 12.31 15.98
CA ASN A 261 4.52 11.46 14.94
C ASN A 261 3.12 11.96 14.52
N ILE A 262 2.24 12.19 15.49
CA ILE A 262 0.89 12.70 15.23
C ILE A 262 0.95 14.11 14.64
N VAL A 263 1.80 15.00 15.17
CA VAL A 263 1.99 16.35 14.63
C VAL A 263 2.47 16.32 13.18
N GLN A 264 3.42 15.45 12.85
CA GLN A 264 3.93 15.28 11.49
C GLN A 264 2.85 14.73 10.55
N GLY A 265 2.06 13.75 11.01
CA GLY A 265 0.99 13.13 10.22
C GLY A 265 -0.22 14.05 10.00
N MET A 266 -0.63 14.82 11.01
CA MET A 266 -1.73 15.78 10.92
C MET A 266 -1.32 17.12 10.33
N GLY A 267 -0.01 17.39 10.24
CA GLY A 267 0.58 18.59 9.63
C GLY A 267 0.56 19.84 10.52
N THR A 268 0.16 19.72 11.78
CA THR A 268 0.07 20.83 12.73
C THR A 268 0.07 20.33 14.17
N ALA A 269 0.56 21.14 15.11
CA ALA A 269 0.49 20.86 16.55
C ALA A 269 -0.83 21.34 17.19
N ASN A 270 -1.67 22.05 16.44
CA ASN A 270 -2.94 22.55 16.95
C ASN A 270 -4.01 21.43 16.99
N LEU A 271 -4.37 20.99 18.20
CA LEU A 271 -5.40 19.97 18.43
C LEU A 271 -6.77 20.32 17.82
N PHE A 272 -7.17 21.59 17.87
CA PHE A 272 -8.44 22.00 17.27
C PHE A 272 -8.41 21.84 15.74
N ALA A 273 -7.26 22.08 15.13
CA ALA A 273 -7.07 21.89 13.69
C ALA A 273 -7.09 20.40 13.28
N TRP A 274 -6.84 19.47 14.21
CA TRP A 274 -6.97 18.05 13.94
C TRP A 274 -8.43 17.66 13.71
N LEU A 275 -9.35 18.25 14.46
CA LEU A 275 -10.78 18.00 14.30
C LEU A 275 -11.41 18.95 13.27
N TRP A 276 -10.91 20.17 13.10
CA TRP A 276 -11.51 21.16 12.21
C TRP A 276 -11.54 20.69 10.73
N PRO A 277 -12.72 20.45 10.12
CA PRO A 277 -12.84 19.86 8.79
C PRO A 277 -12.33 20.79 7.66
N PHE A 278 -12.28 22.10 7.91
CA PHE A 278 -11.74 23.07 6.97
C PHE A 278 -10.24 23.34 7.16
N SER A 279 -9.58 22.70 8.14
CA SER A 279 -8.14 22.84 8.32
C SER A 279 -7.40 22.44 7.05
N THR A 280 -6.35 23.18 6.72
CA THR A 280 -5.43 22.78 5.65
C THR A 280 -4.75 21.46 6.00
N GLY A 281 -4.34 20.70 4.99
CA GLY A 281 -3.45 19.56 5.15
C GLY A 281 -2.04 19.97 5.58
N SER A 282 -1.08 19.07 5.42
CA SER A 282 0.30 19.34 5.79
C SER A 282 0.89 20.49 4.97
N ARG A 283 1.57 21.42 5.65
CA ARG A 283 2.22 22.59 5.04
C ARG A 283 3.64 22.31 4.55
N THR A 284 4.20 21.16 4.91
CA THR A 284 5.55 20.76 4.49
C THR A 284 5.52 20.09 3.12
N SER A 285 6.66 20.07 2.43
CA SER A 285 6.78 19.53 1.09
C SER A 285 6.52 18.02 0.98
N GLY A 286 6.60 17.27 2.10
CA GLY A 286 6.48 15.81 2.11
C GLY A 286 7.67 15.11 1.44
N LEU A 287 8.81 15.80 1.31
CA LEU A 287 9.99 15.33 0.58
C LEU A 287 11.18 14.98 1.49
N GLU A 288 11.14 15.44 2.74
CA GLU A 288 12.15 15.24 3.78
C GLU A 288 11.42 14.97 5.09
N PHE A 289 11.93 14.01 5.86
CA PHE A 289 11.34 13.56 7.11
C PHE A 289 12.45 13.47 8.15
N GLU A 290 12.12 13.90 9.36
CA GLU A 290 12.98 13.73 10.52
C GLU A 290 13.12 12.23 10.85
N THR A 291 14.33 11.83 11.24
CA THR A 291 14.65 10.47 11.66
C THR A 291 15.07 10.47 13.12
N ASN A 292 14.85 9.35 13.81
CA ASN A 292 15.15 9.20 15.24
C ASN A 292 16.64 9.04 15.57
N GLY A 293 17.48 8.79 14.57
CA GLY A 293 18.92 8.66 14.74
C GLY A 293 19.38 7.42 15.48
N PHE A 294 18.54 6.38 15.60
CA PHE A 294 18.95 5.10 16.21
C PHE A 294 19.95 4.33 15.35
N GLU A 295 19.89 4.51 14.03
CA GLU A 295 20.78 3.88 13.06
C GLU A 295 21.89 4.84 12.61
N ASP A 296 23.02 4.29 12.16
CA ASP A 296 24.15 5.06 11.65
C ASP A 296 23.78 5.98 10.47
N GLN A 297 24.44 7.14 10.40
CA GLN A 297 24.23 8.10 9.32
C GLN A 297 24.67 7.51 7.97
N GLY A 298 23.70 7.03 7.20
CA GLY A 298 23.93 6.42 5.89
C GLY A 298 23.17 5.11 5.68
N THR A 299 22.68 4.47 6.74
CA THR A 299 21.88 3.25 6.61
C THR A 299 20.62 3.52 5.80
N SER A 300 20.44 2.82 4.68
CA SER A 300 19.27 3.00 3.83
C SER A 300 18.02 2.41 4.46
N TRP A 301 16.88 3.07 4.27
CA TRP A 301 15.56 2.47 4.51
C TRP A 301 14.73 2.53 3.22
N PRO A 302 14.06 1.44 2.82
CA PRO A 302 14.05 0.12 3.46
C PRO A 302 15.41 -0.60 3.42
N PRO A 303 15.64 -1.60 4.30
CA PRO A 303 16.84 -2.42 4.28
C PRO A 303 17.01 -3.11 2.92
N PRO A 304 18.25 -3.32 2.44
CA PRO A 304 18.51 -4.00 1.17
C PRO A 304 18.01 -5.45 1.23
N ASP A 305 17.22 -5.83 0.23
CA ASP A 305 16.64 -7.16 0.11
C ASP A 305 17.47 -7.99 -0.89
N PRO A 306 18.09 -9.11 -0.48
CA PRO A 306 18.86 -9.99 -1.36
C PRO A 306 18.06 -10.44 -2.57
N ASP A 307 16.77 -10.73 -2.38
CA ASP A 307 15.89 -11.22 -3.42
C ASP A 307 15.51 -10.10 -4.42
N ARG A 308 15.82 -8.82 -4.11
CA ARG A 308 15.57 -7.66 -4.97
C ARG A 308 16.84 -6.95 -5.43
N MET A 309 18.00 -7.51 -5.17
CA MET A 309 19.23 -6.91 -5.65
C MET A 309 19.34 -7.08 -7.15
N PRO A 310 19.70 -6.02 -7.91
CA PRO A 310 19.92 -6.15 -9.34
C PRO A 310 21.05 -7.13 -9.59
N ARG A 311 20.87 -8.00 -10.59
CA ARG A 311 21.95 -8.85 -11.10
C ARG A 311 23.03 -7.95 -11.71
N LEU A 312 24.29 -8.29 -11.50
CA LEU A 312 25.37 -7.55 -12.15
C LEU A 312 25.32 -7.87 -13.66
N GLU A 313 25.30 -6.85 -14.51
CA GLU A 313 25.55 -7.06 -15.94
C GLU A 313 26.93 -7.70 -16.06
N ARG A 314 26.96 -8.96 -16.46
CA ARG A 314 28.21 -9.63 -16.80
C ARG A 314 28.72 -8.96 -18.07
N SER A 315 29.96 -8.45 -18.03
CA SER A 315 30.63 -8.03 -19.25
C SER A 315 30.61 -9.20 -20.22
N PHE A 316 30.00 -9.01 -21.38
CA PHE A 316 30.08 -9.97 -22.46
C PHE A 316 31.56 -10.11 -22.82
N ASP A 317 32.16 -11.22 -22.43
CA ASP A 317 33.52 -11.58 -22.82
C ASP A 317 33.41 -12.47 -24.07
N PRO A 318 33.68 -11.93 -25.27
CA PRO A 318 33.61 -12.71 -26.50
C PRO A 318 34.66 -13.83 -26.57
N GLU A 319 35.64 -13.86 -25.64
CA GLU A 319 36.66 -14.89 -25.50
C GLU A 319 36.30 -15.97 -24.45
N ASP A 320 35.13 -15.86 -23.79
CA ASP A 320 34.70 -16.83 -22.79
C ASP A 320 34.49 -18.22 -23.44
N ALA A 321 35.00 -19.27 -22.82
CA ALA A 321 35.10 -20.62 -23.41
C ALA A 321 33.73 -21.27 -23.74
N PHE A 322 32.64 -20.64 -23.29
CA PHE A 322 31.25 -21.04 -23.51
C PHE A 322 30.50 -20.14 -24.51
N VAL A 323 31.16 -19.13 -25.09
CA VAL A 323 30.62 -18.29 -26.17
C VAL A 323 31.11 -18.88 -27.51
N HIS A 324 30.24 -19.63 -28.18
CA HIS A 324 30.54 -20.11 -29.53
C HIS A 324 30.59 -18.94 -30.51
N GLN A 325 31.78 -18.49 -30.89
CA GLN A 325 31.94 -17.59 -32.04
C GLN A 325 31.58 -18.36 -33.31
N HIS A 326 30.38 -18.12 -33.84
CA HIS A 326 30.00 -18.61 -35.16
C HIS A 326 30.55 -17.63 -36.20
N ALA A 327 31.85 -17.73 -36.49
CA ALA A 327 32.59 -16.82 -37.38
C ALA A 327 32.06 -16.70 -38.84
N ALA A 328 30.91 -17.28 -39.16
CA ALA A 328 30.31 -17.33 -40.49
C ALA A 328 28.84 -16.86 -40.56
N LEU A 329 28.22 -16.44 -39.45
CA LEU A 329 26.82 -16.01 -39.44
C LEU A 329 26.70 -14.50 -39.22
N SER A 330 25.73 -13.86 -39.87
CA SER A 330 25.37 -12.48 -39.54
C SER A 330 24.65 -12.40 -38.17
N PRO A 331 24.65 -11.24 -37.49
CA PRO A 331 24.04 -11.11 -36.16
C PRO A 331 22.56 -11.52 -36.10
N GLU A 332 21.81 -11.31 -37.19
CA GLU A 332 20.41 -11.71 -37.31
C GLU A 332 20.27 -13.24 -37.41
N GLU A 333 21.14 -13.88 -38.17
CA GLU A 333 21.20 -15.34 -38.31
C GLU A 333 21.67 -16.02 -37.03
N GLU A 334 22.55 -15.38 -36.24
CA GLU A 334 22.94 -15.86 -34.91
C GLU A 334 21.77 -15.85 -33.93
N ILE A 335 20.96 -14.79 -33.91
CA ILE A 335 19.76 -14.71 -33.06
C ILE A 335 18.76 -15.81 -33.44
N VAL A 336 18.57 -16.06 -34.73
CA VAL A 336 17.69 -17.14 -35.22
C VAL A 336 18.25 -18.51 -34.87
N ALA A 337 19.54 -18.75 -35.07
CA ALA A 337 20.20 -20.00 -34.72
C ALA A 337 20.15 -20.26 -33.20
N PHE A 338 20.33 -19.22 -32.38
CA PHE A 338 20.18 -19.29 -30.94
C PHE A 338 18.75 -19.65 -30.52
N LYS A 339 17.74 -18.99 -31.10
CA LYS A 339 16.33 -19.31 -30.85
C LYS A 339 15.98 -20.74 -31.24
N ASN A 340 16.47 -21.22 -32.38
CA ASN A 340 16.24 -22.60 -32.84
C ASN A 340 16.89 -23.62 -31.90
N ARG A 341 18.12 -23.37 -31.41
CA ARG A 341 18.77 -24.22 -30.39
C ARG A 341 18.01 -24.21 -29.08
N GLN A 342 17.59 -23.05 -28.61
CA GLN A 342 16.79 -22.92 -27.40
C GLN A 342 15.47 -23.71 -27.53
N GLN A 343 14.82 -23.63 -28.69
CA GLN A 343 13.57 -24.35 -28.96
C GLN A 343 13.79 -25.88 -29.07
N ALA A 344 14.90 -26.32 -29.65
CA ALA A 344 15.30 -27.73 -29.68
C ALA A 344 15.65 -28.27 -28.29
N ASP A 345 16.35 -27.50 -27.47
CA ASP A 345 16.63 -27.82 -26.06
C ASP A 345 15.33 -27.90 -25.24
N PHE A 346 14.38 -26.99 -25.48
CA PHE A 346 13.06 -27.05 -24.85
C PHE A 346 12.29 -28.31 -25.27
N GLN A 347 12.33 -28.68 -26.55
CA GLN A 347 11.69 -29.89 -27.05
C GLN A 347 12.36 -31.17 -26.53
N GLN A 348 13.69 -31.20 -26.41
CA GLN A 348 14.41 -32.31 -25.78
C GLN A 348 14.13 -32.40 -24.28
N ARG A 349 14.10 -31.27 -23.56
CA ARG A 349 13.79 -31.22 -22.12
C ARG A 349 12.36 -31.65 -21.83
N ALA A 350 11.41 -31.25 -22.68
CA ALA A 350 10.00 -31.67 -22.58
C ALA A 350 9.81 -33.19 -22.75
N GLN A 351 10.75 -33.88 -23.40
CA GLN A 351 10.68 -35.32 -23.65
C GLN A 351 11.40 -36.18 -22.61
N HIS A 352 12.27 -35.61 -21.76
CA HIS A 352 13.17 -36.41 -20.90
C HIS A 352 13.02 -36.20 -19.39
N TYR A 353 12.36 -35.14 -18.93
CA TYR A 353 12.09 -34.95 -17.51
C TYR A 353 10.72 -34.34 -17.28
N ASP A 354 9.89 -35.04 -16.50
CA ASP A 354 8.73 -34.49 -15.79
C ASP A 354 9.26 -33.56 -14.69
N ILE A 355 9.88 -32.42 -15.06
CA ILE A 355 10.45 -31.44 -14.11
C ILE A 355 9.29 -30.74 -13.42
N LYS A 356 8.73 -31.40 -12.42
CA LYS A 356 7.75 -30.78 -11.53
C LYS A 356 8.48 -29.83 -10.61
N ARG A 357 8.10 -28.56 -10.63
CA ARG A 357 8.64 -27.55 -9.73
C ARG A 357 8.14 -27.85 -8.32
N ARG A 358 9.02 -27.86 -7.31
CA ARG A 358 8.60 -28.06 -5.92
C ARG A 358 7.89 -26.81 -5.38
N ARG A 359 6.87 -27.01 -4.53
CA ARG A 359 6.14 -25.96 -3.81
C ARG A 359 7.10 -25.04 -3.03
N PRO A 360 6.74 -23.78 -2.74
CA PRO A 360 7.54 -22.93 -1.84
C PRO A 360 7.78 -23.59 -0.47
N PHE A 361 8.95 -23.38 0.15
CA PHE A 361 9.37 -24.08 1.38
C PHE A 361 8.32 -24.04 2.51
N HIS A 362 7.63 -22.92 2.70
CA HIS A 362 6.59 -22.74 3.73
C HIS A 362 5.28 -23.51 3.46
N LYS A 363 5.13 -24.13 2.28
CA LYS A 363 4.00 -24.99 1.91
C LYS A 363 4.40 -26.45 1.72
N ARG A 364 5.62 -26.80 2.13
CA ARG A 364 6.12 -28.19 2.10
C ARG A 364 5.86 -28.94 3.41
N PHE A 365 5.37 -28.25 4.43
CA PHE A 365 5.11 -28.81 5.75
C PHE A 365 3.64 -28.57 6.10
N ASP A 366 3.06 -29.54 6.81
CA ASP A 366 1.73 -29.43 7.39
C ASP A 366 1.71 -28.27 8.40
N GLN A 367 0.66 -27.45 8.36
CA GLN A 367 0.57 -26.25 9.20
C GLN A 367 0.21 -26.58 10.65
N GLU A 368 -0.36 -27.75 10.92
CA GLU A 368 -0.78 -28.16 12.27
C GLU A 368 0.35 -28.90 13.00
N ASP A 369 1.06 -29.78 12.30
CA ASP A 369 2.02 -30.71 12.92
C ASP A 369 3.48 -30.57 12.40
N GLU A 370 3.76 -29.61 11.52
CA GLU A 370 5.09 -29.34 10.94
C GLU A 370 5.74 -30.53 10.21
N THR A 371 4.94 -31.55 9.84
CA THR A 371 5.43 -32.74 9.11
C THR A 371 5.55 -32.47 7.61
N PRO A 372 6.60 -32.97 6.92
CA PRO A 372 6.72 -32.83 5.47
C PRO A 372 5.53 -33.47 4.74
N LEU A 373 4.98 -32.76 3.75
CA LEU A 373 3.91 -33.28 2.89
C LEU A 373 4.44 -34.39 1.96
N GLU A 374 3.60 -35.38 1.68
CA GLU A 374 3.96 -36.56 0.87
C GLU A 374 4.13 -36.21 -0.63
N ASP A 375 3.45 -35.17 -1.12
CA ASP A 375 3.62 -34.60 -2.46
C ASP A 375 3.94 -33.10 -2.38
N ASP A 376 5.21 -32.76 -2.61
CA ASP A 376 5.75 -31.40 -2.53
C ASP A 376 5.90 -30.70 -3.89
N TYR A 377 5.22 -31.20 -4.94
CA TYR A 377 5.28 -30.67 -6.31
C TYR A 377 4.09 -29.75 -6.68
N ILE A 378 4.33 -28.81 -7.60
CA ILE A 378 3.35 -27.87 -8.18
C ILE A 378 2.67 -28.53 -9.38
N THR A 379 1.35 -28.41 -9.50
CA THR A 379 0.54 -28.89 -10.64
C THR A 379 0.41 -27.81 -11.73
N ASP A 380 0.26 -28.23 -12.99
CA ASP A 380 0.32 -27.38 -14.20
C ASP A 380 -0.67 -26.18 -14.22
N GLY A 381 -1.68 -26.14 -13.34
CA GLY A 381 -2.61 -25.01 -13.17
C GLY A 381 -2.19 -23.97 -12.11
N GLU A 382 -1.15 -24.25 -11.33
CA GLU A 382 -0.66 -23.39 -10.24
C GLU A 382 0.60 -22.59 -10.62
N GLU A 383 1.18 -22.83 -11.80
CA GLU A 383 2.44 -22.22 -12.23
C GLU A 383 2.38 -20.69 -12.30
N GLU A 384 1.28 -20.10 -12.79
CA GLU A 384 1.12 -18.63 -12.85
C GLU A 384 0.89 -17.98 -11.47
N ALA A 385 0.42 -18.75 -10.49
CA ALA A 385 0.15 -18.23 -9.14
C ALA A 385 1.41 -18.19 -8.25
N TYR A 386 2.42 -19.02 -8.55
CA TYR A 386 3.62 -19.20 -7.72
C TYR A 386 4.95 -18.88 -8.42
N SER A 387 4.94 -18.50 -9.70
CA SER A 387 6.15 -18.22 -10.46
C SER A 387 6.48 -16.73 -10.50
N GLY A 388 7.41 -16.28 -9.65
CA GLY A 388 8.10 -14.99 -9.84
C GLY A 388 8.66 -14.32 -8.58
N GLU A 389 9.71 -13.52 -8.78
CA GLU A 389 10.39 -12.62 -7.82
C GLU A 389 9.43 -11.52 -7.23
N GLU A 390 8.14 -11.52 -7.61
CA GLU A 390 7.08 -10.57 -7.20
C GLU A 390 6.04 -11.13 -6.18
N GLY A 391 6.26 -12.33 -5.63
CA GLY A 391 5.22 -13.09 -4.92
C GLY A 391 5.06 -12.88 -3.41
N TRP A 392 5.86 -12.02 -2.76
CA TRP A 392 5.78 -11.89 -1.30
C TRP A 392 4.48 -11.23 -0.85
N GLN A 393 3.80 -11.86 0.10
CA GLN A 393 2.59 -11.39 0.73
C GLN A 393 2.83 -11.13 2.22
N ASP A 394 2.15 -10.12 2.75
CA ASP A 394 2.09 -9.91 4.20
C ASP A 394 1.30 -11.04 4.89
N SER A 395 1.28 -11.02 6.21
CA SER A 395 0.53 -11.97 7.04
C SER A 395 -0.97 -12.02 6.72
N GLY A 396 -1.51 -10.96 6.12
CA GLY A 396 -2.88 -10.87 5.64
C GLY A 396 -3.07 -11.26 4.17
N GLY A 397 -2.04 -11.77 3.49
CA GLY A 397 -2.10 -12.18 2.08
C GLY A 397 -1.96 -11.03 1.06
N ASN A 398 -1.67 -9.80 1.49
CA ASN A 398 -1.63 -8.63 0.59
C ASN A 398 -0.26 -8.43 -0.05
N ARG A 399 -0.27 -8.05 -1.32
CA ARG A 399 0.88 -7.62 -2.12
C ARG A 399 1.00 -6.09 -2.14
N LEU A 400 2.14 -5.58 -2.62
CA LEU A 400 2.39 -4.15 -2.68
C LEU A 400 1.45 -3.45 -3.68
N LYS A 401 1.08 -4.16 -4.77
CA LYS A 401 0.08 -3.72 -5.75
C LYS A 401 -1.31 -3.50 -5.15
N ASP A 402 -1.67 -4.20 -4.07
CA ASP A 402 -2.99 -4.07 -3.43
C ASP A 402 -3.11 -2.73 -2.69
N TYR A 403 -1.97 -2.14 -2.30
CA TYR A 403 -1.87 -0.77 -1.80
C TYR A 403 -1.77 0.27 -2.95
N GLY A 404 -1.87 -0.16 -4.21
CA GLY A 404 -1.82 0.69 -5.40
C GLY A 404 -0.42 1.06 -5.88
N VAL A 405 0.63 0.46 -5.29
CA VAL A 405 2.02 0.66 -5.71
C VAL A 405 2.30 -0.11 -6.99
N ASP A 406 3.07 0.49 -7.88
CA ASP A 406 3.52 -0.19 -9.08
C ASP A 406 4.74 -1.06 -8.79
N GLU A 407 4.47 -2.35 -8.61
CA GLU A 407 5.47 -3.36 -8.30
C GLU A 407 6.61 -3.39 -9.33
N SER A 408 6.31 -3.27 -10.63
CA SER A 408 7.35 -3.25 -11.67
C SER A 408 8.38 -2.13 -11.44
N VAL A 409 7.92 -0.97 -10.93
CA VAL A 409 8.72 0.22 -10.63
C VAL A 409 9.45 0.13 -9.29
N GLU A 410 9.02 -0.76 -8.40
CA GLU A 410 9.70 -1.01 -7.12
C GLU A 410 10.67 -2.21 -7.18
N PHE A 411 10.49 -3.15 -8.12
CA PHE A 411 11.28 -4.39 -8.20
C PHE A 411 12.30 -4.42 -9.34
N TYR A 412 11.95 -3.95 -10.55
CA TYR A 412 12.78 -4.13 -11.75
C TYR A 412 13.41 -2.84 -12.29
N ASP A 413 13.14 -1.70 -11.65
CA ASP A 413 13.65 -0.40 -12.10
C ASP A 413 15.02 -0.02 -11.46
N GLU A 414 15.60 -0.89 -10.62
CA GLU A 414 16.91 -0.70 -9.98
C GLU A 414 18.10 -1.22 -10.82
N ASP A 415 18.06 -1.22 -12.16
CA ASP A 415 19.30 -1.54 -12.89
C ASP A 415 20.37 -0.50 -12.55
N ASN A 416 21.62 -0.97 -12.44
CA ASN A 416 22.84 -0.25 -12.12
C ASN A 416 23.22 0.78 -13.21
N ILE A 417 22.30 1.59 -13.73
CA ILE A 417 22.67 2.74 -14.56
C ILE A 417 23.04 3.85 -13.58
N PRO A 418 24.33 4.24 -13.47
CA PRO A 418 24.71 5.33 -12.59
C PRO A 418 23.87 6.56 -12.95
N ILE A 419 23.43 7.31 -11.94
CA ILE A 419 22.61 8.52 -12.15
C ILE A 419 23.24 9.43 -13.23
N ALA A 420 24.58 9.49 -13.27
CA ALA A 420 25.33 10.20 -14.30
C ALA A 420 25.04 9.75 -15.76
N GLU A 421 24.87 8.45 -15.99
CA GLU A 421 24.58 7.85 -17.29
C GLU A 421 23.11 8.05 -17.70
N LEU A 422 22.16 7.95 -16.76
CA LEU A 422 20.76 8.34 -17.02
C LEU A 422 20.65 9.84 -17.34
N LEU A 423 21.40 10.68 -16.63
CA LEU A 423 21.48 12.11 -16.88
C LEU A 423 22.13 12.43 -18.24
N ARG A 424 23.13 11.65 -18.68
CA ARG A 424 23.73 11.76 -20.01
C ARG A 424 22.69 11.47 -21.10
N ARG A 425 22.02 10.32 -21.02
CA ARG A 425 20.96 9.91 -21.97
C ARG A 425 19.83 10.92 -22.08
N ARG A 426 19.46 11.57 -20.96
CA ARG A 426 18.44 12.65 -20.95
C ARG A 426 18.89 13.92 -21.67
N ARG A 427 20.18 14.30 -21.56
CA ARG A 427 20.72 15.47 -22.27
C ARG A 427 20.80 15.21 -23.77
N GLU A 428 21.19 14.00 -24.15
CA GLU A 428 21.25 13.56 -25.54
C GLU A 428 19.85 13.50 -26.18
N GLY A 429 18.85 12.98 -25.47
CA GLY A 429 17.47 12.89 -25.97
C GLY A 429 16.68 14.22 -26.04
N ARG A 430 17.22 15.32 -25.49
CA ARG A 430 16.63 16.68 -25.58
C ARG A 430 17.29 17.55 -26.65
N GLY A 431 18.37 17.06 -27.27
CA GLY A 431 19.10 17.75 -28.34
C GLY A 431 18.78 17.23 -29.75
N GLY A 432 17.81 16.34 -29.90
CA GLY A 432 17.32 15.79 -31.18
C GLY A 432 15.99 16.38 -31.59
#